data_AF-A0A4U1EL61-F1
#
_entry.id   AF-A0A4U1EL61-F1
#
_cell.length_a   1.000
_cell.length_b   1.000
_cell.length_c   1.000
_cell.angle_alpha   90.00
_cell.angle_beta   90.00
_cell.angle_gamma   90.00
#
_symmetry.space_group_name_H-M   'P 1'
#
loop_
_entity.id
_entity.type
_entity.pdbx_description
1 polymer ?
#
loop_
_entity_poly.entity_id
_entity_poly.type
_entity_poly.pdbx_seq_one_letter_code
_entity_poly.pdbx_strand_id
1 'polypeptide(L)'
;MFFTTMESHLLRCKVLEIIFLHSCETPTRLPLSLAQALYFLNNSTSLLKCQSDKTQWQTWDELVEHLQFLLSSYQHVLREHLRSSVIDRKDLIIKRIKPKPQQGDDITVVDVEKQIEAFRSRLVQMLGEPLVPQLQDKVHLLKLLLFYAADLNPDADASPQAWSRP
;
A
#
# COMPACT_ATOMS: atom_id res chain seq x y z
N MET A 1 10.94 -13.46 0.74
CA MET A 1 10.50 -14.85 1.04
C MET A 1 9.70 -14.98 2.34
N PHE A 2 9.90 -14.14 3.37
CA PHE A 2 9.13 -14.23 4.63
C PHE A 2 7.65 -13.81 4.49
N PHE A 3 7.36 -12.68 3.86
CA PHE A 3 5.99 -12.18 3.74
C PHE A 3 5.11 -12.94 2.74
N THR A 4 5.74 -13.68 1.82
CA THR A 4 5.04 -14.49 0.81
C THR A 4 4.42 -15.75 1.41
N THR A 5 4.94 -16.26 2.55
CA THR A 5 4.40 -17.45 3.22
C THR A 5 3.37 -17.11 4.31
N MET A 6 3.15 -15.82 4.60
CA MET A 6 2.13 -15.39 5.55
C MET A 6 0.74 -15.37 4.90
N GLU A 7 -0.07 -16.38 5.20
CA GLU A 7 -1.45 -16.49 4.68
C GLU A 7 -2.40 -15.44 5.26
N SER A 8 -2.22 -15.08 6.54
CA SER A 8 -3.07 -14.06 7.17
C SER A 8 -2.69 -12.66 6.70
N HIS A 9 -3.53 -12.07 5.85
CA HIS A 9 -3.33 -10.71 5.35
C HIS A 9 -3.33 -9.65 6.46
N LEU A 10 -4.17 -9.81 7.49
CA LEU A 10 -4.18 -8.89 8.62
C LEU A 10 -2.87 -8.98 9.41
N LEU A 11 -2.37 -10.20 9.67
CA LEU A 11 -1.09 -10.38 10.34
C LEU A 11 0.06 -9.82 9.50
N ARG A 12 0.05 -10.07 8.18
CA ARG A 12 1.03 -9.53 7.24
C ARG A 12 1.06 -7.99 7.27
N CYS A 13 -0.11 -7.34 7.22
CA CYS A 13 -0.19 -5.89 7.39
C CYS A 13 0.38 -5.44 8.74
N LYS A 14 0.05 -6.12 9.84
CA LYS A 14 0.49 -5.73 11.19
C LYS A 14 2.00 -5.84 11.36
N VAL A 15 2.62 -6.90 10.84
CA VAL A 15 4.07 -7.06 10.89
C VAL A 15 4.76 -6.00 10.02
N LEU A 16 4.26 -5.79 8.80
CA LEU A 16 4.81 -4.76 7.91
C LEU A 16 4.65 -3.35 8.50
N GLU A 17 3.51 -3.03 9.10
CA GLU A 17 3.26 -1.76 9.81
C GLU A 17 4.34 -1.50 10.87
N ILE A 18 4.63 -2.49 11.72
CA ILE A 18 5.66 -2.38 12.76
C ILE A 18 7.04 -2.13 12.13
N ILE A 19 7.41 -2.90 11.11
CA ILE A 19 8.70 -2.74 10.43
C ILE A 19 8.84 -1.35 9.81
N PHE A 20 7.80 -0.87 9.14
CA PHE A 20 7.80 0.46 8.53
C PHE A 20 7.87 1.57 9.57
N LEU A 21 7.14 1.45 10.69
CA LEU A 21 7.23 2.40 11.80
C LEU A 21 8.66 2.53 12.35
N HIS A 22 9.39 1.41 12.46
CA HIS A 22 10.79 1.42 12.90
C HIS A 22 11.78 1.91 11.84
N SER A 23 11.40 1.87 10.55
CA SER A 23 12.24 2.36 9.45
C SER A 23 12.15 3.86 9.22
N CYS A 24 11.13 4.52 9.78
CA CYS A 24 10.93 5.96 9.65
C CYS A 24 11.75 6.71 10.71
N GLU A 25 12.38 7.81 10.34
CA GLU A 25 13.09 8.67 11.29
C GLU A 25 12.12 9.33 12.29
N THR A 26 10.98 9.80 11.76
CA THR A 26 9.87 10.29 12.58
C THR A 26 8.74 9.28 12.53
N PRO A 27 8.32 8.67 13.65
CA PRO A 27 7.22 7.74 13.65
C PRO A 27 5.88 8.47 13.51
N THR A 28 5.00 7.94 12.67
CA THR A 28 3.63 8.43 12.53
C THR A 28 2.71 7.84 13.60
N ARG A 29 1.66 8.60 13.95
CA ARG A 29 0.56 8.14 14.83
C ARG A 29 -0.69 7.73 14.05
N LEU A 30 -0.64 7.78 12.72
CA LEU A 30 -1.74 7.32 11.88
C LEU A 30 -2.00 5.83 12.14
N PRO A 31 -3.26 5.38 12.18
CA PRO A 31 -3.57 3.96 12.19
C PRO A 31 -3.19 3.31 10.85
N LEU A 32 -3.08 1.98 10.82
CA LEU A 32 -2.98 1.19 9.60
C LEU A 32 -4.06 1.60 8.57
N SER A 33 -3.67 2.43 7.60
CA SER A 33 -4.53 3.12 6.65
C SER A 33 -3.75 3.48 5.39
N LEU A 34 -4.44 3.93 4.34
CA LEU A 34 -3.79 4.39 3.11
C LEU A 34 -2.94 5.63 3.32
N ALA A 35 -3.38 6.58 4.16
CA ALA A 35 -2.59 7.74 4.55
C ALA A 35 -1.29 7.34 5.26
N GLN A 36 -1.31 6.29 6.09
CA GLN A 36 -0.11 5.76 6.72
C GLN A 36 0.83 5.08 5.69
N ALA A 37 0.29 4.37 4.70
CA ALA A 37 1.09 3.81 3.61
C ALA A 37 1.75 4.90 2.75
N LEU A 38 1.03 5.99 2.44
CA LEU A 38 1.59 7.18 1.79
C LEU A 38 2.67 7.84 2.64
N TYR A 39 2.50 7.86 3.97
CA TYR A 39 3.53 8.35 4.88
C TYR A 39 4.81 7.51 4.80
N PHE A 40 4.69 6.18 4.87
CA PHE A 40 5.86 5.28 4.78
C PHE A 40 6.64 5.46 3.49
N LEU A 41 5.95 5.66 2.36
CA LEU A 41 6.58 5.86 1.06
C LEU A 41 7.71 6.91 1.10
N ASN A 42 7.47 8.06 1.73
CA ASN A 42 8.42 9.17 1.74
C ASN A 42 9.26 9.30 3.02
N ASN A 43 8.90 8.59 4.10
CA ASN A 43 9.56 8.73 5.40
C ASN A 43 10.37 7.49 5.80
N SER A 44 10.11 6.34 5.17
CA SER A 44 10.87 5.12 5.42
C SER A 44 12.25 5.18 4.78
N THR A 45 13.20 4.51 5.44
CA THR A 45 14.55 4.24 4.95
C THR A 45 14.77 2.73 4.91
N SER A 46 16.02 2.25 4.93
CA SER A 46 16.31 0.81 4.97
C SER A 46 15.54 0.10 6.10
N LEU A 47 14.71 -0.88 5.74
CA LEU A 47 13.85 -1.63 6.67
C LEU A 47 14.67 -2.49 7.66
N LEU A 48 15.84 -2.95 7.24
CA LEU A 48 16.75 -3.75 8.05
C LEU A 48 18.16 -3.20 7.89
N LYS A 49 18.70 -2.58 8.95
CA LYS A 49 20.08 -2.07 8.99
C LYS A 49 21.18 -3.17 8.91
N CYS A 50 20.80 -4.43 8.73
CA CYS A 50 21.65 -5.62 8.94
C CYS A 50 21.81 -6.49 7.68
N GLN A 51 22.15 -5.90 6.54
CA GLN A 51 22.57 -6.64 5.34
C GLN A 51 23.76 -5.92 4.71
N SER A 52 24.98 -6.37 5.04
CA SER A 52 26.22 -5.64 4.74
C SER A 52 26.72 -5.73 3.29
N ASP A 53 26.00 -6.38 2.37
CA ASP A 53 26.47 -6.57 0.98
C ASP A 53 25.46 -6.15 -0.10
N LYS A 54 24.34 -5.50 0.27
CA LYS A 54 23.37 -5.02 -0.73
C LYS A 54 23.85 -3.70 -1.33
N THR A 55 23.83 -3.62 -2.65
CA THR A 55 23.96 -2.34 -3.36
C THR A 55 22.81 -1.42 -2.98
N GLN A 56 23.06 -0.12 -2.94
CA GLN A 56 22.10 0.88 -2.43
C GLN A 56 20.71 0.79 -3.09
N TRP A 57 20.63 0.49 -4.39
CA TRP A 57 19.35 0.37 -5.09
C TRP A 57 18.53 -0.86 -4.66
N GLN A 58 19.17 -1.96 -4.25
CA GLN A 58 18.48 -3.17 -3.78
C GLN A 58 17.75 -2.94 -2.46
N THR A 59 18.27 -2.05 -1.61
CA THR A 59 17.57 -1.64 -0.39
C THR A 59 16.25 -0.93 -0.70
N TRP A 60 16.23 -0.09 -1.75
CA TRP A 60 15.00 0.56 -2.20
C TRP A 60 14.06 -0.40 -2.91
N ASP A 61 14.59 -1.30 -3.73
CA ASP A 61 13.82 -2.36 -4.38
C ASP A 61 13.07 -3.24 -3.35
N GLU A 62 13.76 -3.60 -2.27
CA GLU A 62 13.19 -4.33 -1.14
C GLU A 62 12.12 -3.48 -0.42
N LEU A 63 12.41 -2.21 -0.12
CA LEU A 63 11.44 -1.32 0.52
C LEU A 63 10.13 -1.23 -0.29
N VAL A 64 10.24 -1.04 -1.61
CA VAL A 64 9.07 -0.94 -2.49
C VAL A 64 8.32 -2.27 -2.54
N GLU A 65 9.01 -3.41 -2.58
CA GLU A 65 8.38 -4.73 -2.51
C GLU A 65 7.57 -4.90 -1.21
N HIS A 66 8.11 -4.48 -0.07
CA HIS A 66 7.40 -4.53 1.21
C HIS A 66 6.18 -3.61 1.25
N LEU A 67 6.23 -2.43 0.62
CA LEU A 67 5.06 -1.55 0.48
C LEU A 67 4.00 -2.18 -0.42
N GLN A 68 4.39 -2.87 -1.48
CA GLN A 68 3.45 -3.61 -2.33
C GLN A 68 2.77 -4.76 -1.56
N PHE A 69 3.51 -5.49 -0.72
CA PHE A 69 2.91 -6.49 0.17
C PHE A 69 1.94 -5.86 1.18
N LEU A 70 2.29 -4.70 1.74
CA LEU A 70 1.44 -3.97 2.67
C LEU A 70 0.12 -3.59 1.99
N LEU A 71 0.17 -2.93 0.82
CA LEU A 71 -1.01 -2.45 0.11
C LEU A 71 -1.88 -3.59 -0.41
N SER A 72 -1.28 -4.63 -1.01
CA SER A 72 -2.05 -5.79 -1.47
C SER A 72 -2.74 -6.50 -0.30
N SER A 73 -2.06 -6.70 0.84
CA SER A 73 -2.73 -7.23 2.03
C SER A 73 -3.79 -6.30 2.59
N TYR A 74 -3.55 -4.99 2.57
CA TYR A 74 -4.48 -4.02 3.09
C TYR A 74 -5.82 -4.07 2.34
N GLN A 75 -5.77 -4.24 1.02
CA GLN A 75 -6.95 -4.44 0.19
C GLN A 75 -7.77 -5.66 0.62
N HIS A 76 -7.12 -6.79 0.92
CA HIS A 76 -7.80 -7.96 1.48
C HIS A 76 -8.38 -7.68 2.87
N VAL A 77 -7.64 -6.97 3.73
CA VAL A 77 -8.13 -6.57 5.06
C VAL A 77 -9.43 -5.76 4.96
N LEU A 78 -9.51 -4.83 4.02
CA LEU A 78 -10.73 -4.07 3.75
C LEU A 78 -11.83 -4.98 3.18
N ARG A 79 -11.59 -5.63 2.04
CA ARG A 79 -12.61 -6.39 1.29
C ARG A 79 -13.23 -7.54 2.06
N GLU A 80 -12.43 -8.23 2.86
CA GLU A 80 -12.86 -9.41 3.60
C GLU A 80 -13.25 -9.07 5.06
N HIS A 81 -13.39 -7.78 5.39
CA HIS A 81 -13.78 -7.30 6.72
C HIS A 81 -12.90 -7.89 7.84
N LEU A 82 -11.59 -8.06 7.60
CA LEU A 82 -10.71 -8.81 8.50
C LEU A 82 -10.50 -8.14 9.87
N ARG A 83 -10.95 -6.89 10.02
CA ARG A 83 -10.92 -6.14 11.28
C ARG A 83 -12.14 -6.38 12.16
N SER A 84 -13.20 -6.94 11.60
CA SER A 84 -14.39 -7.33 12.36
C SER A 84 -14.15 -8.67 13.05
N SER A 85 -14.89 -8.93 14.13
CA SER A 85 -14.86 -10.26 14.75
C SER A 85 -15.29 -11.33 13.74
N VAL A 86 -14.89 -12.59 13.95
CA VAL A 86 -15.27 -13.69 13.05
C VAL A 86 -16.80 -13.84 12.95
N ILE A 87 -17.51 -13.56 14.05
CA ILE A 87 -18.98 -13.64 14.12
C ILE A 87 -19.60 -12.53 13.28
N ASP A 88 -19.18 -11.28 13.48
CA ASP A 88 -19.72 -10.12 12.75
C ASP A 88 -19.37 -10.19 11.26
N ARG A 89 -18.13 -10.61 10.95
CA ARG A 89 -17.64 -10.76 9.57
C ARG A 89 -18.50 -11.70 8.75
N LYS A 90 -18.96 -12.81 9.33
CA LYS A 90 -19.84 -13.76 8.65
C LYS A 90 -21.10 -13.06 8.12
N ASP A 91 -21.73 -12.24 8.98
CA ASP A 91 -22.95 -11.51 8.61
C ASP A 91 -22.66 -10.42 7.58
N LEU A 92 -21.55 -9.71 7.70
CA LEU A 92 -21.13 -8.69 6.73
C LEU A 92 -20.90 -9.28 5.33
N ILE A 93 -20.29 -10.46 5.25
CA ILE A 93 -20.04 -11.18 3.99
C ILE A 93 -21.36 -11.68 3.39
N ILE A 94 -22.21 -12.36 4.18
CA ILE A 94 -23.50 -12.89 3.72
C ILE A 94 -24.38 -11.75 3.19
N LYS A 95 -24.40 -10.61 3.90
CA LYS A 95 -25.18 -9.42 3.53
C LYS A 95 -24.50 -8.54 2.47
N ARG A 96 -23.30 -8.92 1.99
CA ARG A 96 -22.50 -8.17 1.01
C ARG A 96 -22.32 -6.68 1.36
N ILE A 97 -22.10 -6.39 2.64
CA ILE A 97 -21.91 -5.02 3.10
C ILE A 97 -20.59 -4.49 2.55
N LYS A 98 -20.62 -3.30 1.91
CA LYS A 98 -19.38 -2.63 1.47
C LYS A 98 -18.51 -2.35 2.70
N PRO A 99 -17.21 -2.69 2.68
CA PRO A 99 -16.30 -2.31 3.75
C PRO A 99 -16.35 -0.82 4.01
N LYS A 100 -16.39 -0.43 5.29
CA LYS A 100 -16.28 0.97 5.66
C LYS A 100 -14.81 1.38 5.61
N PRO A 101 -14.45 2.45 4.89
CA PRO A 101 -13.11 3.03 4.95
C PRO A 101 -12.76 3.37 6.40
N GLN A 102 -11.49 3.21 6.77
CA GLN A 102 -10.99 3.70 8.05
C GLN A 102 -10.62 5.17 7.97
N GLN A 103 -10.40 5.79 9.14
CA GLN A 103 -9.78 7.10 9.19
C GLN A 103 -8.43 7.06 8.47
N GLY A 104 -8.23 7.96 7.49
CA GLY A 104 -7.02 8.01 6.67
C GLY A 104 -7.06 7.13 5.43
N ASP A 105 -8.18 6.45 5.13
CA ASP A 105 -8.36 5.77 3.84
C ASP A 105 -8.95 6.71 2.76
N ASP A 106 -9.44 7.88 3.17
CA ASP A 106 -9.98 8.95 2.33
C ASP A 106 -8.88 9.76 1.62
N ILE A 107 -7.99 9.06 0.91
CA ILE A 107 -6.95 9.68 0.07
C ILE A 107 -7.49 9.99 -1.33
N THR A 108 -6.98 11.06 -1.96
CA THR A 108 -7.38 11.48 -3.30
C THR A 108 -6.36 11.09 -4.37
N VAL A 109 -6.76 11.21 -5.64
CA VAL A 109 -5.83 11.02 -6.79
C VAL A 109 -4.63 11.96 -6.65
N VAL A 110 -4.87 13.20 -6.24
CA VAL A 110 -3.82 14.21 -6.07
C VAL A 110 -2.83 13.81 -4.96
N ASP A 111 -3.32 13.24 -3.86
CA ASP A 111 -2.46 12.75 -2.78
C ASP A 111 -1.54 11.64 -3.26
N VAL A 112 -2.08 10.66 -4.01
CA VAL A 112 -1.30 9.56 -4.58
C VAL A 112 -0.23 10.09 -5.54
N GLU A 113 -0.63 10.92 -6.52
CA GLU A 113 0.29 11.47 -7.52
C GLU A 113 1.42 12.26 -6.87
N LYS A 114 1.08 13.15 -5.94
CA LYS A 114 2.07 13.98 -5.23
C LYS A 114 3.07 13.14 -4.44
N GLN A 115 2.60 12.11 -3.73
CA GLN A 115 3.47 11.28 -2.90
C GLN A 115 4.33 10.34 -3.75
N ILE A 116 3.81 9.81 -4.87
CA ILE A 116 4.57 8.98 -5.82
C ILE A 116 5.66 9.81 -6.49
N GLU A 117 5.37 11.03 -6.95
CA GLU A 117 6.38 11.87 -7.59
C GLU A 117 7.46 12.34 -6.61
N ALA A 118 7.07 12.67 -5.36
CA ALA A 118 8.04 12.96 -4.30
C ALA A 118 8.97 11.76 -4.03
N PHE A 119 8.42 10.55 -4.00
CA PHE A 119 9.19 9.33 -3.81
C PHE A 119 10.15 9.05 -4.96
N ARG A 120 9.65 9.18 -6.19
CA ARG A 120 10.48 9.03 -7.40
C ARG A 120 11.62 10.05 -7.41
N SER A 121 11.34 11.31 -7.10
CA SER A 121 12.35 12.37 -7.00
C SER A 121 13.42 12.02 -5.96
N ARG A 122 13.02 11.50 -4.80
CA ARG A 122 13.92 11.01 -3.76
C ARG A 122 14.79 9.85 -4.24
N LEU A 123 14.21 8.88 -4.97
CA LEU A 123 14.96 7.76 -5.53
C LEU A 123 16.02 8.25 -6.54
N VAL A 124 15.65 9.18 -7.44
CA VAL A 124 16.57 9.75 -8.43
C VAL A 124 17.71 10.50 -7.75
N GLN A 125 17.42 11.29 -6.71
CA GLN A 125 18.46 12.00 -5.96
C GLN A 125 19.46 11.04 -5.28
N MET A 126 18.98 9.89 -4.79
CA MET A 126 19.81 8.94 -4.05
C MET A 126 20.55 7.94 -4.95
N LEU A 127 19.99 7.59 -6.11
CA LEU A 127 20.50 6.52 -6.98
C LEU A 127 21.01 7.02 -8.34
N GLY A 128 20.74 8.28 -8.69
CA GLY A 128 21.01 8.86 -10.00
C GLY A 128 19.89 8.59 -11.02
N GLU A 129 20.05 9.20 -12.20
CA GLU A 129 19.17 9.01 -13.35
C GLU A 129 19.96 8.35 -14.50
N PRO A 130 19.38 7.38 -15.24
CA PRO A 130 18.05 6.81 -15.07
C PRO A 130 17.95 5.81 -13.90
N LEU A 131 16.78 5.73 -13.26
CA LEU A 131 16.49 4.65 -12.30
C LEU A 131 16.55 3.28 -13.00
N VAL A 132 16.97 2.25 -12.26
CA VAL A 132 16.96 0.87 -12.73
C VAL A 132 15.53 0.46 -13.13
N PRO A 133 15.31 -0.17 -14.32
CA PRO A 133 13.96 -0.48 -14.82
C PRO A 133 13.08 -1.25 -13.82
N GLN A 134 13.67 -2.21 -13.11
CA GLN A 134 12.96 -3.00 -12.08
C GLN A 134 12.33 -2.11 -10.99
N LEU A 135 13.05 -1.06 -10.57
CA LEU A 135 12.55 -0.13 -9.56
C LEU A 135 11.48 0.79 -10.16
N GLN A 136 11.61 1.21 -11.42
CA GLN A 136 10.59 1.99 -12.13
C GLN A 136 9.27 1.23 -12.23
N ASP A 137 9.32 -0.04 -12.66
CA ASP A 137 8.14 -0.90 -12.76
C ASP A 137 7.47 -1.11 -11.40
N LYS A 138 8.26 -1.32 -10.35
CA LYS A 138 7.73 -1.48 -8.99
C LYS A 138 7.10 -0.20 -8.44
N VAL A 139 7.67 0.98 -8.72
CA VAL A 139 7.08 2.28 -8.35
C VAL A 139 5.76 2.48 -9.10
N HIS A 140 5.72 2.14 -10.38
CA HIS A 140 4.49 2.19 -11.16
C HIS A 140 3.41 1.26 -10.59
N LEU A 141 3.75 0.01 -10.28
CA LEU A 141 2.84 -0.93 -9.63
C LEU A 141 2.35 -0.41 -8.27
N LEU A 142 3.21 0.25 -7.49
CA LEU A 142 2.83 0.83 -6.21
C LEU A 142 1.74 1.91 -6.38
N LYS A 143 1.88 2.77 -7.39
CA LYS A 143 0.87 3.77 -7.76
C LYS A 143 -0.47 3.11 -8.11
N LEU A 144 -0.45 2.06 -8.93
CA LEU A 144 -1.66 1.31 -9.29
C LEU A 144 -2.32 0.67 -8.06
N LEU A 145 -1.53 0.09 -7.16
CA LEU A 145 -2.04 -0.50 -5.92
C LEU A 145 -2.70 0.54 -5.00
N LEU A 146 -2.14 1.75 -4.92
CA LEU A 146 -2.73 2.86 -4.16
C LEU A 146 -4.07 3.29 -4.74
N PHE A 147 -4.16 3.50 -6.06
CA PHE A 147 -5.43 3.82 -6.71
C PHE A 147 -6.47 2.73 -6.50
N TYR A 148 -6.08 1.47 -6.68
CA TYR A 148 -6.99 0.35 -6.50
C TYR A 148 -7.44 0.17 -5.05
N ALA A 149 -6.56 0.40 -4.08
CA ALA A 149 -6.92 0.33 -2.66
C ALA A 149 -7.86 1.46 -2.23
N ALA A 150 -7.71 2.64 -2.83
CA ALA A 150 -8.51 3.82 -2.54
C ALA A 150 -9.82 3.89 -3.34
N ASP A 151 -10.13 2.89 -4.18
CA ASP A 151 -11.30 2.91 -5.08
C ASP A 151 -11.25 4.11 -6.05
N LEU A 152 -10.05 4.64 -6.35
CA LEU A 152 -9.81 5.82 -7.19
C LEU A 152 -9.63 5.45 -8.67
N ASN A 153 -10.24 4.35 -9.11
CA ASN A 153 -9.96 3.80 -10.42
C ASN A 153 -10.28 4.84 -11.51
N PRO A 154 -9.30 5.27 -12.33
CA PRO A 154 -9.52 6.32 -13.33
C PRO A 154 -10.54 5.92 -14.41
N ASP A 155 -10.81 4.61 -14.55
CA ASP A 155 -11.76 4.05 -15.52
C ASP A 155 -13.16 3.75 -14.92
N ALA A 156 -13.41 4.03 -13.64
CA ALA A 156 -14.71 3.72 -13.00
C ALA A 156 -15.87 4.63 -13.46
N ASP A 157 -15.57 5.79 -14.06
CA ASP A 157 -16.59 6.66 -14.66
C ASP A 157 -17.19 6.10 -15.97
N ALA A 158 -16.68 4.99 -16.49
CA ALA A 158 -17.34 4.24 -17.56
C ALA A 158 -18.33 3.19 -16.98
N SER A 159 -19.24 3.62 -16.10
CA SER A 159 -20.37 2.77 -15.72
C SER A 159 -21.35 2.67 -16.90
N PRO A 160 -21.73 1.47 -17.37
CA PRO A 160 -22.69 1.33 -18.45
C PRO A 160 -24.05 1.84 -17.97
N GLN A 161 -24.58 2.82 -18.71
CA GLN A 161 -25.94 3.34 -18.56
C GLN A 161 -26.93 2.20 -18.34
N ALA A 162 -27.75 2.38 -17.31
CA ALA A 162 -28.91 1.60 -16.95
C ALA A 162 -29.62 1.01 -18.18
N TRP A 163 -29.56 -0.32 -18.34
CA TRP A 163 -30.52 -1.02 -19.19
C TRP A 163 -31.87 -0.97 -18.51
N SER A 164 -32.58 0.10 -18.86
CA SER A 164 -33.98 0.28 -18.60
C SER A 164 -34.76 -0.65 -19.53
N ARG A 165 -35.23 -1.77 -18.95
CA ARG A 165 -36.49 -2.49 -19.28
C ARG A 165 -36.60 -3.14 -20.69
N PRO A 166 -37.47 -4.15 -20.85
CA PRO A 166 -38.93 -4.03 -20.72
C PRO A 166 -39.50 -4.42 -19.35
#